data_AF-W0P4T0-F1
#
_entry.id   AF-W0P4T0-F1
#
_cell.length_a   1.000
_cell.length_b   1.000
_cell.length_c   1.000
_cell.angle_alpha   90.00
_cell.angle_beta   90.00
_cell.angle_gamma   90.00
#
_symmetry.space_group_name_H-M   'P 1'
#
loop_
_entity.id
_entity.type
_entity.pdbx_description
1 polymer ?
#
loop_
_entity_poly.entity_id
_entity_poly.type
_entity_poly.pdbx_seq_one_letter_code
_entity_poly.pdbx_strand_id
1 'polypeptide(L)'
;MFKFTEHTGRVIPLDISNIDTDTIIPKQFLQKVNKIGFGKYLFHDWRFLDSHQLKINHQFILNKKNYLNASILLTRDNFGCGSSREHAVWSLLDYGFKVIIAPSFADIFYNNAFNNKLLLITLSNEEINYLFNVVRENVGIHFFVSLIETKIVVNEKTFLFKLDDFRRMCLLNDLDNIDLTMRHLEEIKKYEDKVCKLFIRRKEFQSYT
;
A
#
# COMPACT_ATOMS: atom_id res chain seq x y z
N MET A 1 15.46 0.50 6.73
CA MET A 1 14.49 0.88 7.76
C MET A 1 13.41 1.75 7.13
N PHE A 2 12.18 1.27 7.02
CA PHE A 2 11.04 1.96 6.41
C PHE A 2 10.02 2.35 7.48
N LYS A 3 10.47 3.12 8.47
CA LYS A 3 9.57 3.73 9.44
C LYS A 3 8.69 4.77 8.73
N PHE A 4 7.37 4.57 8.74
CA PHE A 4 6.44 5.58 8.25
C PHE A 4 6.02 6.46 9.42
N THR A 5 6.35 7.75 9.36
CA THR A 5 5.92 8.74 10.37
C THR A 5 5.06 9.78 9.71
N GLU A 6 5.64 10.48 8.74
CA GLU A 6 4.98 11.52 7.97
C GLU A 6 5.37 11.41 6.51
N HIS A 7 4.48 11.84 5.63
CA HIS A 7 4.72 11.83 4.20
C HIS A 7 4.01 13.02 3.55
N THR A 8 4.77 13.83 2.81
CA THR A 8 4.21 14.83 1.90
C THR A 8 4.39 14.31 0.49
N GLY A 9 3.31 14.23 -0.27
CA GLY A 9 3.36 13.66 -1.61
C GLY A 9 2.32 14.25 -2.55
N ARG A 10 2.69 14.31 -3.83
CA ARG A 10 1.76 14.67 -4.90
C ARG A 10 0.65 13.61 -5.00
N VAL A 11 -0.58 14.08 -5.19
CA VAL A 11 -1.79 13.27 -5.23
C VAL A 11 -2.23 13.01 -6.67
N ILE A 12 -2.59 11.76 -6.95
CA ILE A 12 -3.30 11.37 -8.17
C ILE A 12 -4.77 11.10 -7.84
N PRO A 13 -5.73 11.79 -8.47
CA PRO A 13 -7.14 11.46 -8.37
C PRO A 13 -7.50 10.36 -9.38
N LEU A 14 -7.80 9.16 -8.90
CA LEU A 14 -8.34 8.06 -9.69
C LEU A 14 -9.82 7.86 -9.29
N ASP A 15 -10.70 8.60 -9.97
CA ASP A 15 -12.12 8.70 -9.63
C ASP A 15 -12.93 7.47 -10.12
N ILE A 16 -12.59 6.29 -9.60
CA ILE A 16 -13.15 4.99 -10.00
C ILE A 16 -13.33 4.11 -8.76
N SER A 17 -14.52 3.52 -8.60
CA SER A 17 -14.84 2.56 -7.53
C SER A 17 -14.59 1.12 -7.99
N ASN A 18 -14.49 0.20 -7.03
CA ASN A 18 -14.35 -1.25 -7.28
C ASN A 18 -13.15 -1.59 -8.17
N ILE A 19 -12.02 -0.92 -7.94
CA ILE A 19 -10.77 -1.27 -8.60
C ILE A 19 -10.28 -2.60 -8.04
N ASP A 20 -10.39 -3.66 -8.83
CA ASP A 20 -9.97 -5.00 -8.42
C ASP A 20 -8.46 -5.22 -8.58
N THR A 21 -7.96 -6.33 -8.02
CA THR A 21 -6.54 -6.65 -8.07
C THR A 21 -6.02 -7.02 -9.46
N ASP A 22 -6.86 -7.48 -10.40
CA ASP A 22 -6.46 -7.71 -11.80
C ASP A 22 -6.23 -6.37 -12.52
N THR A 23 -7.07 -5.39 -12.21
CA THR A 23 -6.96 -4.02 -12.72
C THR A 23 -5.69 -3.36 -12.20
N ILE A 24 -5.35 -3.55 -10.92
CA ILE A 24 -4.10 -3.05 -10.34
C ILE A 24 -2.90 -3.73 -11.01
N ILE A 25 -2.91 -5.05 -11.14
CA ILE A 25 -1.86 -5.78 -11.86
C ILE A 25 -2.44 -7.05 -12.52
N PRO A 26 -2.39 -7.14 -13.86
CA PRO A 26 -2.93 -8.31 -14.54
C PRO A 26 -2.18 -9.61 -14.22
N LYS A 27 -2.94 -10.71 -14.17
CA LYS A 27 -2.44 -12.04 -13.78
C LYS A 27 -1.24 -12.56 -14.58
N GLN A 28 -1.07 -12.14 -15.84
CA GLN A 28 0.04 -12.57 -16.69
C GLN A 28 1.43 -12.15 -16.15
N PHE A 29 1.47 -11.14 -15.28
CA PHE A 29 2.73 -10.64 -14.72
C PHE A 29 3.16 -11.33 -13.43
N LEU A 30 2.31 -12.21 -12.85
CA LEU A 30 2.49 -12.80 -11.52
C LEU A 30 3.47 -14.00 -11.46
N GLN A 31 4.35 -14.14 -12.46
CA GLN A 31 5.27 -15.28 -12.56
C GLN A 31 6.58 -15.07 -11.79
N LYS A 32 6.91 -13.82 -11.42
CA LYS A 32 8.16 -13.49 -10.72
C LYS A 32 7.99 -13.60 -9.21
N VAL A 33 9.02 -14.11 -8.55
CA VAL A 33 9.09 -14.23 -7.09
C VAL A 33 9.67 -13.00 -6.37
N ASN A 34 10.34 -12.09 -7.10
CA ASN A 34 10.98 -10.91 -6.51
C ASN A 34 9.99 -9.74 -6.41
N LYS A 35 9.93 -9.05 -5.27
CA LYS A 35 9.04 -7.91 -5.00
C LYS A 35 9.29 -6.67 -5.87
N ILE A 36 10.44 -6.59 -6.54
CA ILE A 36 10.89 -5.41 -7.32
C ILE A 36 10.62 -5.61 -8.82
N GLY A 37 10.32 -4.51 -9.52
CA GLY A 37 10.12 -4.47 -10.98
C GLY A 37 8.67 -4.68 -11.42
N PHE A 38 7.73 -4.64 -10.48
CA PHE A 38 6.29 -4.73 -10.72
C PHE A 38 5.62 -3.39 -11.03
N GLY A 39 6.22 -2.26 -10.66
CA GLY A 39 5.64 -0.92 -10.84
C GLY A 39 5.40 -0.55 -12.30
N LYS A 40 6.17 -1.11 -13.23
CA LYS A 40 5.91 -0.95 -14.67
C LYS A 40 4.64 -1.64 -15.16
N TYR A 41 4.16 -2.66 -14.43
CA TYR A 41 2.93 -3.40 -14.74
C TYR A 41 1.71 -2.87 -14.00
N LEU A 42 1.89 -1.93 -13.06
CA LEU A 42 0.78 -1.30 -12.33
C LEU A 42 -0.20 -0.67 -13.32
N PHE A 43 -1.51 -0.98 -13.21
CA PHE A 43 -2.58 -0.50 -14.09
C PHE A 43 -2.29 -0.72 -15.58
N HIS A 44 -1.66 -1.84 -15.94
CA HIS A 44 -1.18 -2.11 -17.29
C HIS A 44 -2.23 -1.84 -18.38
N ASP A 45 -3.42 -2.44 -18.25
CA ASP A 45 -4.46 -2.38 -19.28
C ASP A 45 -5.10 -0.99 -19.40
N TRP A 46 -4.86 -0.10 -18.43
CA TRP A 46 -5.25 1.30 -18.50
C TRP A 46 -4.12 2.21 -18.96
N ARG A 47 -2.87 1.88 -18.62
CA ARG A 47 -1.68 2.69 -18.94
C ARG A 47 -1.17 2.46 -20.35
N PHE A 48 -1.43 1.31 -20.95
CA PHE A 48 -0.90 0.94 -22.26
C PHE A 48 -2.03 0.50 -23.19
N LEU A 49 -1.87 0.81 -24.48
CA LEU A 49 -2.80 0.44 -25.55
C LEU A 49 -2.43 -0.89 -26.22
N ASP A 50 -1.30 -1.48 -25.82
CA ASP A 50 -0.77 -2.73 -26.35
C ASP A 50 -0.22 -3.61 -25.21
N SER A 51 -0.06 -4.90 -25.49
CA SER A 51 0.44 -5.90 -24.54
C SER A 51 1.92 -5.76 -24.19
N HIS A 52 2.71 -5.04 -24.99
CA HIS A 52 4.17 -4.94 -24.86
C HIS A 52 4.63 -3.62 -24.23
N GLN A 53 3.71 -2.77 -23.77
CA GLN A 53 4.00 -1.46 -23.16
C GLN A 53 4.69 -0.47 -24.12
N LEU A 54 4.53 -0.65 -25.44
CA LEU A 54 5.14 0.21 -26.45
C LEU A 54 4.30 1.45 -26.76
N LYS A 55 2.98 1.39 -26.54
CA LYS A 55 2.02 2.46 -26.79
C LYS A 55 1.40 2.91 -25.47
N ILE A 56 1.82 4.07 -24.99
CA ILE A 56 1.30 4.67 -23.76
C ILE A 56 -0.09 5.26 -24.02
N ASN A 57 -1.05 4.96 -23.14
CA ASN A 57 -2.35 5.62 -23.12
C ASN A 57 -2.23 7.00 -22.44
N HIS A 58 -2.07 8.06 -23.23
CA HIS A 58 -1.96 9.42 -22.72
C HIS A 58 -3.24 9.98 -22.06
N GLN A 59 -4.39 9.32 -22.23
CA GLN A 59 -5.63 9.72 -21.56
C GLN A 59 -5.64 9.28 -20.09
N PHE A 60 -4.91 8.21 -19.75
CA PHE A 60 -4.88 7.69 -18.40
C PHE A 60 -4.09 8.59 -17.44
N ILE A 61 -4.65 8.80 -16.25
CA ILE A 61 -4.23 9.84 -15.31
C ILE A 61 -2.77 9.68 -14.84
N LEU A 62 -2.31 8.44 -14.59
CA LEU A 62 -0.93 8.15 -14.18
C LEU A 62 0.11 8.46 -15.27
N ASN A 63 -0.31 8.56 -16.54
CA ASN A 63 0.58 8.86 -17.66
C ASN A 63 0.67 10.37 -17.96
N LYS A 64 -0.14 11.20 -17.29
CA LYS A 64 -0.08 12.65 -17.50
C LYS A 64 1.10 13.25 -16.74
N LYS A 65 1.86 14.14 -17.39
CA LYS A 65 3.08 14.76 -16.85
C LYS A 65 2.86 15.45 -15.50
N ASN A 66 1.69 16.04 -15.30
CA ASN A 66 1.34 16.77 -14.08
C ASN A 66 1.32 15.88 -12.82
N TYR A 67 1.24 14.56 -12.98
CA TYR A 67 1.19 13.59 -11.89
C TYR A 67 2.47 12.75 -11.75
N LEU A 68 3.54 13.11 -12.47
CA LEU A 68 4.84 12.44 -12.33
C LEU A 68 5.31 12.45 -10.88
N ASN A 69 5.92 11.35 -10.44
CA ASN A 69 6.42 11.14 -9.07
C ASN A 69 5.37 11.29 -7.96
N ALA A 70 4.09 11.17 -8.30
CA ALA A 70 3.07 11.11 -7.28
C ALA A 70 3.23 9.85 -6.43
N SER A 71 2.97 10.02 -5.15
CA SER A 71 3.15 8.98 -4.12
C SER A 71 1.92 8.81 -3.25
N ILE A 72 0.86 9.56 -3.52
CA ILE A 72 -0.44 9.45 -2.87
C ILE A 72 -1.50 9.18 -3.94
N LEU A 73 -2.26 8.11 -3.78
CA LEU A 73 -3.41 7.79 -4.63
C LEU A 73 -4.70 8.15 -3.90
N LEU A 74 -5.56 8.96 -4.51
CA LEU A 74 -6.91 9.24 -4.05
C LEU A 74 -7.89 8.47 -4.94
N THR A 75 -8.72 7.60 -4.36
CA THR A 75 -9.61 6.72 -5.11
C THR A 75 -10.97 6.58 -4.43
N ARG A 76 -11.87 5.80 -5.04
CA ARG A 76 -13.20 5.50 -4.49
C ARG A 76 -13.27 4.12 -3.82
N ASP A 77 -14.47 3.81 -3.37
CA ASP A 77 -14.86 2.67 -2.54
C ASP A 77 -14.37 1.34 -3.12
N ASN A 78 -14.16 0.39 -2.20
CA ASN A 78 -13.85 -1.01 -2.48
C ASN A 78 -12.58 -1.20 -3.32
N PHE A 79 -11.53 -0.43 -3.01
CA PHE A 79 -10.24 -0.55 -3.68
C PHE A 79 -9.51 -1.84 -3.30
N GLY A 80 -8.91 -2.50 -4.29
CA GLY A 80 -8.19 -3.76 -4.13
C GLY A 80 -9.09 -4.98 -3.99
N CYS A 81 -10.33 -4.91 -4.46
CA CYS A 81 -11.27 -6.03 -4.40
C CYS A 81 -10.92 -7.17 -5.38
N GLY A 82 -11.72 -8.23 -5.36
CA GLY A 82 -11.45 -9.42 -6.17
C GLY A 82 -10.48 -10.39 -5.48
N SER A 83 -9.60 -11.02 -6.26
CA SER A 83 -8.79 -12.12 -5.74
C SER A 83 -7.61 -11.65 -4.88
N SER A 84 -7.17 -12.52 -3.96
CA SER A 84 -6.01 -12.27 -3.12
C SER A 84 -4.72 -12.23 -3.96
N ARG A 85 -4.14 -11.04 -4.09
CA ARG A 85 -2.88 -10.83 -4.83
C ARG A 85 -1.98 -9.86 -4.09
N GLU A 86 -0.95 -10.37 -3.43
CA GLU A 86 0.06 -9.53 -2.77
C GLU A 86 0.84 -8.66 -3.78
N HIS A 87 1.03 -9.19 -4.99
CA HIS A 87 1.63 -8.49 -6.13
C HIS A 87 0.96 -7.15 -6.47
N ALA A 88 -0.34 -6.99 -6.20
CA ALA A 88 -1.04 -5.72 -6.40
C ALA A 88 -0.41 -4.62 -5.53
N VAL A 89 -0.15 -4.93 -4.26
CA VAL A 89 0.52 -4.03 -3.32
C VAL A 89 1.98 -3.78 -3.73
N TRP A 90 2.70 -4.82 -4.15
CA TRP A 90 4.08 -4.65 -4.64
C TRP A 90 4.17 -3.73 -5.84
N SER A 91 3.23 -3.85 -6.79
CA SER A 91 3.19 -2.97 -7.97
C SER A 91 2.93 -1.52 -7.61
N LEU A 92 2.09 -1.24 -6.60
CA LEU A 92 1.82 0.10 -6.10
C LEU A 92 3.06 0.71 -5.43
N LEU A 93 3.71 -0.05 -4.55
CA LEU A 93 4.92 0.38 -3.84
C LEU A 93 6.10 0.60 -4.80
N ASP A 94 6.34 -0.34 -5.72
CA ASP A 94 7.42 -0.29 -6.69
C ASP A 94 7.22 0.82 -7.74
N TYR A 95 5.96 1.23 -7.99
CA TYR A 95 5.66 2.43 -8.76
C TYR A 95 5.97 3.72 -7.99
N GLY A 96 5.94 3.68 -6.65
CA GLY A 96 6.27 4.79 -5.77
C GLY A 96 5.13 5.29 -4.88
N PHE A 97 3.97 4.63 -4.87
CA PHE A 97 2.91 4.98 -3.92
C PHE A 97 3.29 4.57 -2.51
N LYS A 98 3.05 5.49 -1.56
CA LYS A 98 3.23 5.25 -0.12
C LYS A 98 1.93 5.33 0.65
N VAL A 99 0.95 6.06 0.13
CA VAL A 99 -0.35 6.27 0.75
C VAL A 99 -1.46 6.08 -0.29
N ILE A 100 -2.53 5.38 0.09
CA ILE A 100 -3.79 5.34 -0.67
C ILE A 100 -4.91 5.82 0.24
N ILE A 101 -5.72 6.73 -0.27
CA ILE A 101 -6.83 7.37 0.43
C ILE A 101 -8.12 6.98 -0.30
N ALA A 102 -9.05 6.33 0.39
CA ALA A 102 -10.32 5.87 -0.17
C ALA A 102 -11.42 5.79 0.90
N PRO A 103 -12.71 5.67 0.52
CA PRO A 103 -13.81 5.37 1.43
C PRO A 103 -13.76 3.96 2.02
N SER A 104 -13.20 2.99 1.30
CA SER A 104 -13.08 1.61 1.76
C SER A 104 -12.09 0.81 0.92
N PHE A 105 -11.59 -0.28 1.50
CA PHE A 105 -10.65 -1.22 0.89
C PHE A 105 -11.15 -2.65 1.12
N ALA A 106 -10.82 -3.56 0.22
CA ALA A 106 -11.09 -4.97 0.45
C ALA A 106 -10.17 -5.54 1.55
N ASP A 107 -10.71 -6.35 2.46
CA ASP A 107 -10.02 -6.81 3.67
C ASP A 107 -8.68 -7.51 3.39
N ILE A 108 -8.65 -8.36 2.37
CA ILE A 108 -7.45 -9.10 1.98
C ILE A 108 -6.38 -8.15 1.45
N PHE A 109 -6.76 -7.21 0.58
CA PHE A 109 -5.85 -6.19 0.08
C PHE A 109 -5.32 -5.32 1.22
N TYR A 110 -6.19 -4.96 2.16
CA TYR A 110 -5.82 -4.18 3.34
C TYR A 110 -4.72 -4.88 4.17
N ASN A 111 -4.89 -6.18 4.43
CA ASN A 111 -3.89 -6.96 5.16
C ASN A 111 -2.55 -7.05 4.41
N ASN A 112 -2.59 -7.28 3.09
CA ASN A 112 -1.40 -7.31 2.26
C ASN A 112 -0.68 -5.94 2.21
N ALA A 113 -1.45 -4.85 2.16
CA ALA A 113 -0.92 -3.48 2.19
C ALA A 113 -0.19 -3.21 3.49
N PHE A 114 -0.80 -3.57 4.62
CA PHE A 114 -0.18 -3.45 5.94
C PHE A 114 1.13 -4.26 6.03
N ASN A 115 1.12 -5.53 5.64
CA ASN A 115 2.31 -6.40 5.67
C ASN A 115 3.47 -5.88 4.81
N ASN A 116 3.18 -5.10 3.76
CA ASN A 116 4.18 -4.51 2.88
C ASN A 116 4.37 -3.00 3.13
N LYS A 117 3.87 -2.46 4.24
CA LYS A 117 4.09 -1.07 4.67
C LYS A 117 3.52 -0.01 3.72
N LEU A 118 2.44 -0.34 3.00
CA LEU A 118 1.63 0.61 2.24
C LEU A 118 0.54 1.18 3.16
N LEU A 119 0.53 2.49 3.39
CA LEU A 119 -0.46 3.11 4.27
C LEU A 119 -1.79 3.27 3.54
N LEU A 120 -2.85 2.67 4.08
CA LEU A 120 -4.22 2.85 3.62
C LEU A 120 -4.97 3.75 4.61
N ILE A 121 -5.56 4.82 4.09
CA ILE A 121 -6.33 5.78 4.86
C ILE A 121 -7.78 5.73 4.43
N THR A 122 -8.65 5.48 5.40
CA THR A 122 -10.10 5.49 5.21
C THR A 122 -10.67 6.83 5.68
N LEU A 123 -11.42 7.49 4.80
CA LEU A 123 -12.20 8.70 5.10
C LEU A 123 -13.66 8.50 4.71
N SER A 124 -14.56 9.37 5.16
CA SER A 124 -15.96 9.34 4.74
C SER A 124 -16.11 9.71 3.25
N ASN A 125 -17.23 9.29 2.65
CA ASN A 125 -17.55 9.65 1.27
C ASN A 125 -17.62 11.17 1.04
N GLU A 126 -18.10 11.92 2.04
CA GLU A 126 -18.17 13.39 2.00
C GLU A 126 -16.77 14.02 1.94
N GLU A 127 -15.86 13.56 2.81
CA GLU A 127 -14.46 14.03 2.81
C GLU A 127 -13.75 13.65 1.52
N ILE A 128 -13.96 12.45 1.00
CA ILE A 128 -13.36 12.00 -0.27
C ILE A 128 -13.88 12.85 -1.43
N ASN A 129 -15.19 13.13 -1.49
CA ASN A 129 -15.76 14.06 -2.48
C ASN A 129 -15.12 15.44 -2.41
N TYR A 130 -14.95 15.98 -1.19
CA TYR A 130 -14.27 17.24 -0.99
C TYR A 130 -12.82 17.20 -1.51
N LEU A 131 -12.06 16.16 -1.18
CA LEU A 131 -10.68 15.99 -1.64
C LEU A 131 -10.58 15.90 -3.16
N PHE A 132 -11.50 15.19 -3.82
CA PHE A 132 -11.56 15.14 -5.29
C PHE A 132 -11.77 16.52 -5.90
N ASN A 133 -12.65 17.35 -5.34
CA ASN A 133 -12.86 18.72 -5.81
C ASN A 133 -11.59 19.56 -5.65
N VAL A 134 -10.92 19.48 -4.50
CA VAL A 134 -9.65 20.18 -4.27
C VAL A 134 -8.58 19.80 -5.27
N VAL A 135 -8.42 18.50 -5.57
CA VAL A 135 -7.39 18.03 -6.53
C VAL A 135 -7.74 18.39 -7.97
N ARG A 136 -9.03 18.44 -8.33
CA ARG A 136 -9.49 18.89 -9.66
C ARG A 136 -9.17 20.37 -9.89
N GLU A 137 -9.36 21.21 -8.86
CA GLU A 137 -9.04 22.64 -8.91
C GLU A 137 -7.52 22.89 -8.87
N ASN A 138 -6.77 22.02 -8.19
CA ASN A 138 -5.33 22.17 -7.95
C ASN A 138 -4.55 20.96 -8.48
N VAL A 139 -4.39 20.87 -9.80
CA VAL A 139 -3.70 19.75 -10.45
C VAL A 139 -2.25 19.64 -9.94
N GLY A 140 -1.89 18.47 -9.39
CA GLY A 140 -0.55 18.20 -8.87
C GLY A 140 -0.31 18.69 -7.44
N ILE A 141 -1.38 19.04 -6.71
CA ILE A 141 -1.34 19.36 -5.28
C ILE A 141 -0.67 18.25 -4.46
N HIS A 142 -0.05 18.66 -3.35
CA HIS A 142 0.54 17.75 -2.37
C HIS A 142 -0.35 17.69 -1.13
N PHE A 143 -0.53 16.49 -0.58
CA PHE A 143 -1.11 16.32 0.75
C PHE A 143 -0.01 16.00 1.73
N PHE A 144 -0.13 16.53 2.94
CA PHE A 144 0.67 16.14 4.09
C PHE A 144 -0.10 15.08 4.89
N VAL A 145 0.55 13.96 5.18
CA VAL A 145 -0.01 12.83 5.92
C VAL A 145 0.86 12.59 7.14
N SER A 146 0.28 12.64 8.34
CA SER A 146 0.97 12.29 9.59
C SER A 146 0.31 11.06 10.21
N LEU A 147 1.09 10.00 10.36
CA LEU A 147 0.70 8.79 11.11
C LEU A 147 0.84 9.01 12.63
N ILE A 148 1.73 9.93 13.03
CA ILE A 148 1.91 10.32 14.44
C ILE A 148 0.63 10.97 14.94
N GLU A 149 0.05 11.90 14.19
CA GLU A 149 -1.17 12.60 14.57
C GLU A 149 -2.44 12.02 13.95
N THR A 150 -2.31 10.97 13.13
CA THR A 150 -3.43 10.32 12.42
C THR A 150 -4.29 11.31 11.64
N LYS A 151 -3.62 12.19 10.89
CA LYS A 151 -4.27 13.27 10.13
C LYS A 151 -3.71 13.45 8.72
N ILE A 152 -4.56 13.97 7.84
CA ILE A 152 -4.18 14.49 6.53
C ILE A 152 -4.42 15.99 6.56
N VAL A 153 -3.44 16.78 6.13
CA VAL A 153 -3.56 18.23 5.96
C VAL A 153 -3.54 18.56 4.48
N VAL A 154 -4.57 19.28 4.06
CA VAL A 154 -4.75 19.75 2.68
C VAL A 154 -5.09 21.23 2.74
N ASN A 155 -4.19 22.08 2.24
CA ASN A 155 -4.26 23.53 2.42
C ASN A 155 -4.39 23.87 3.93
N GLU A 156 -5.51 24.48 4.33
CA GLU A 156 -5.80 24.84 5.73
C GLU A 156 -6.76 23.86 6.42
N LYS A 157 -7.22 22.81 5.73
CA LYS A 157 -8.13 21.80 6.29
C LYS A 157 -7.38 20.59 6.79
N THR A 158 -7.85 20.05 7.91
CA THR A 158 -7.35 18.82 8.53
C THR A 158 -8.45 17.77 8.52
N PHE A 159 -8.09 16.56 8.08
CA PHE A 159 -8.94 15.37 8.08
C PHE A 159 -8.33 14.34 9.02
N LEU A 160 -9.11 13.83 9.96
CA LEU A 160 -8.66 12.80 10.88
C LEU A 160 -9.01 11.43 10.31
N PHE A 161 -8.07 10.50 10.38
CA PHE A 161 -8.34 9.11 10.01
C PHE A 161 -8.08 8.19 11.19
N LYS A 162 -8.72 7.02 11.16
CA LYS A 162 -8.50 5.98 12.18
C LYS A 162 -7.63 4.88 11.60
N LEU A 163 -6.71 4.41 12.42
CA LEU A 163 -5.94 3.20 12.18
C LEU A 163 -5.91 2.40 13.48
N ASP A 164 -6.00 1.08 13.38
CA ASP A 164 -5.81 0.19 14.52
C ASP A 164 -4.47 0.48 15.23
N ASP A 165 -4.49 0.53 16.56
CA ASP A 165 -3.34 0.96 17.37
C ASP A 165 -2.13 0.03 17.19
N PHE A 166 -2.38 -1.28 17.06
CA PHE A 166 -1.33 -2.26 16.82
C PHE A 166 -0.70 -2.03 15.44
N ARG A 167 -1.51 -1.86 14.39
CA ARG A 167 -1.01 -1.54 13.05
C ARG A 167 -0.22 -0.22 13.02
N ARG A 168 -0.74 0.81 13.68
CA ARG A 168 -0.07 2.10 13.82
C ARG A 168 1.28 1.95 14.51
N MET A 169 1.34 1.22 15.62
CA MET A 169 2.58 0.92 16.33
C MET A 169 3.58 0.18 15.43
N CYS A 170 3.15 -0.82 14.66
CA CYS A 170 4.02 -1.55 13.74
C CYS A 170 4.63 -0.63 12.68
N LEU A 171 3.82 0.18 12.01
CA LEU A 171 4.30 1.13 10.99
C LEU A 171 5.24 2.21 11.57
N LEU A 172 4.94 2.71 12.78
CA LEU A 172 5.77 3.71 13.48
C LEU A 172 7.10 3.15 13.99
N ASN A 173 7.20 1.84 14.20
CA ASN A 173 8.41 1.21 14.75
C ASN A 173 9.11 0.28 13.75
N ASP A 174 8.68 0.30 12.49
CA ASP A 174 9.21 -0.55 11.41
C ASP A 174 9.08 -2.05 11.67
N LEU A 175 8.12 -2.47 12.51
CA LEU A 175 7.96 -3.85 12.97
C LEU A 175 7.21 -4.69 11.94
N ASP A 176 7.73 -5.87 11.64
CA ASP A 176 7.04 -6.90 10.87
C ASP A 176 6.65 -8.12 11.74
N ASN A 177 6.02 -9.11 11.10
CA ASN A 177 5.57 -10.33 11.80
C ASN A 177 6.75 -11.16 12.36
N ILE A 178 7.94 -11.06 11.75
CA ILE A 178 9.14 -11.73 12.25
C ILE A 178 9.59 -11.01 13.52
N ASP A 179 9.68 -9.68 13.50
CA ASP A 179 10.04 -8.88 14.68
C ASP A 179 9.10 -9.15 15.86
N LEU A 180 7.80 -9.23 15.59
CA LEU A 180 6.79 -9.56 16.60
C LEU A 180 6.98 -10.97 17.16
N THR A 181 7.25 -11.95 16.30
CA THR A 181 7.55 -13.34 16.73
C THR A 181 8.81 -13.39 17.57
N MET A 182 9.85 -12.63 17.19
CA MET A 182 11.13 -12.57 17.89
C MET A 182 11.01 -11.99 19.31
N ARG A 183 9.97 -11.19 19.60
CA ARG A 183 9.70 -10.74 20.98
C ARG A 183 9.28 -11.88 21.92
N HIS A 184 8.72 -12.95 21.38
CA HIS A 184 8.31 -14.14 22.14
C HIS A 184 9.39 -15.23 22.15
N LEU A 185 10.61 -14.94 21.70
CA LEU A 185 11.66 -15.96 21.53
C LEU A 185 11.96 -16.72 22.83
N GLU A 186 11.94 -16.06 23.98
CA GLU A 186 12.15 -16.72 25.27
C GLU A 186 11.00 -17.66 25.67
N GLU A 187 9.75 -17.26 25.40
CA GLU A 187 8.57 -18.08 25.66
C GLU A 187 8.54 -19.30 24.75
N ILE A 188 8.87 -19.11 23.46
CA ILE A 188 9.03 -20.18 22.48
C ILE A 188 10.09 -21.17 22.97
N LYS A 189 11.27 -20.69 23.40
CA LYS A 189 12.33 -21.56 23.96
C LYS A 189 11.87 -22.32 25.19
N LYS A 190 11.23 -21.65 26.15
CA LYS A 190 10.71 -22.29 27.37
C LYS A 190 9.65 -23.37 27.08
N TYR A 191 8.83 -23.17 26.05
CA TYR A 191 7.88 -24.18 25.60
C TYR A 191 8.60 -25.34 24.90
N GLU A 192 9.52 -25.05 23.98
CA GLU A 192 10.33 -26.03 23.26
C GLU A 192 11.13 -26.94 24.21
N ASP A 193 11.68 -26.40 25.29
CA ASP A 193 12.40 -27.18 26.32
C ASP A 193 11.53 -28.24 27.02
N LYS A 194 10.20 -28.05 27.02
CA LYS A 194 9.23 -29.01 27.59
C LYS A 194 8.79 -30.07 26.58
N VAL A 195 9.11 -29.90 25.30
CA VAL A 195 8.73 -30.81 24.21
C VAL A 195 9.87 -31.79 23.96
N CYS A 196 9.54 -33.07 23.75
CA CYS A 196 10.54 -34.09 23.52
C CYS A 196 11.40 -33.78 22.28
N LYS A 197 12.73 -33.78 22.44
CA LYS A 197 13.70 -33.40 21.39
C LYS A 197 13.58 -34.20 20.09
N LEU A 198 12.95 -35.37 20.12
CA LEU A 198 12.63 -36.16 18.92
C LEU A 198 11.70 -35.43 17.95
N PHE A 199 10.84 -34.54 18.44
CA PHE A 199 9.90 -33.74 17.63
C PHE A 199 10.45 -32.38 17.21
N ILE A 200 11.57 -31.93 17.80
CA ILE A 200 12.19 -30.64 17.50
C ILE A 200 13.50 -30.89 16.76
N ARG A 201 13.43 -31.03 15.43
CA ARG A 201 14.60 -30.94 14.54
C ARG A 201 14.60 -29.57 13.86
N ARG A 202 15.29 -28.59 14.43
CA ARG A 202 15.59 -27.34 13.73
C ARG A 202 16.78 -27.55 12.79
N LYS A 203 16.64 -27.13 11.53
CA LYS A 203 17.80 -26.66 10.76
C LYS A 203 18.08 -25.24 11.22
N GLU A 204 19.32 -24.95 11.59
CA GLU A 204 19.73 -23.57 11.85
C GLU A 204 19.59 -22.77 10.54
N PHE A 205 18.73 -21.77 10.54
CA PHE A 205 18.65 -20.80 9.46
C PHE A 205 19.65 -19.68 9.76
N GLN A 206 20.71 -19.61 8.97
CA GLN A 206 21.55 -18.42 8.91
C GLN A 206 20.88 -17.42 7.94
N SER A 207 20.46 -16.26 8.44
CA SER A 207 20.04 -15.16 7.57
C SER A 207 21.28 -14.58 6.91
N TYR A 208 21.41 -14.73 5.59
CA TYR A 208 22.38 -13.96 4.84
C TYR A 208 21.91 -12.50 4.88
N THR A 209 22.77 -11.65 5.47
CA THR A 209 22.57 -10.20 5.59
C THR A 209 22.70 -9.52 4.25
#